data_AF-R9PM72-F1
#
_entry.id   AF-R9PM72-F1
#
_cell.length_a   1.000
_cell.length_b   1.000
_cell.length_c   1.000
_cell.angle_alpha   90.00
_cell.angle_beta   90.00
_cell.angle_gamma   90.00
#
_symmetry.space_group_name_H-M   'P 1'
#
loop_
_entity.id
_entity.type
_entity.pdbx_description
1 polymer ?
#
loop_
_entity_poly.entity_id
_entity_poly.type
_entity_poly.pdbx_seq_one_letter_code
_entity_poly.pdbx_strand_id
1 'polypeptide(L)'
;MKQLMLGILFSLSSIYGAYANDEVSQEYLGEVLVESREGLYQDPPEQDYARLVAFGLDTRYSVFVRSWLYFELQMVTQKISLQPDDEAAKARQQILFNLRRQIDLE
;
A
#
# COMPACT_ATOMS: atom_id res chain seq x y z
N MET A 1 -67.29 -10.69 4.00
CA MET A 1 -67.56 -9.25 3.76
C MET A 1 -66.82 -8.44 4.81
N LYS A 2 -66.10 -7.38 4.40
CA LYS A 2 -65.43 -6.36 5.25
C LYS A 2 -64.22 -6.92 6.05
N GLN A 3 -63.00 -6.40 5.97
CA GLN A 3 -62.58 -5.01 5.76
C GLN A 3 -61.24 -4.90 5.03
N LEU A 4 -61.20 -3.93 4.11
CA LEU A 4 -60.02 -3.17 3.74
C LEU A 4 -59.45 -2.49 4.99
N MET A 5 -58.14 -2.61 5.22
CA MET A 5 -57.36 -1.47 5.71
C MET A 5 -55.97 -1.47 5.10
N LEU A 6 -55.82 -0.49 4.22
CA LEU A 6 -54.60 0.09 3.71
C LEU A 6 -53.78 0.63 4.89
N GLY A 7 -52.48 0.33 4.92
CA GLY A 7 -51.57 0.88 5.93
C GLY A 7 -50.14 0.86 5.41
N ILE A 8 -49.82 1.81 4.54
CA ILE A 8 -48.44 2.14 4.18
C ILE A 8 -47.82 2.82 5.41
N LEU A 9 -46.75 2.25 5.96
CA LEU A 9 -45.82 2.99 6.81
C LEU A 9 -44.39 2.67 6.40
N PHE A 10 -43.78 3.70 5.82
CA PHE A 10 -42.35 3.87 5.62
C PHE A 10 -41.59 3.62 6.92
N SER A 11 -40.61 2.73 6.87
CA SER A 11 -39.49 2.72 7.81
C SER A 11 -38.19 2.62 7.03
N LEU A 12 -37.76 3.78 6.52
CA LEU A 12 -36.36 4.08 6.23
C LEU A 12 -35.65 4.18 7.59
N SER A 13 -34.86 3.18 7.93
CA SER A 13 -33.92 3.25 9.04
C SER A 13 -32.65 2.48 8.70
N SER A 14 -31.70 3.25 8.18
CA SER A 14 -30.29 3.17 8.55
C SER A 14 -29.58 1.88 8.19
N ILE A 15 -29.11 1.83 6.95
CA ILE A 15 -27.90 1.10 6.57
C ILE A 15 -26.76 1.69 7.42
N TYR A 16 -26.58 1.17 8.63
CA TYR A 16 -25.34 1.36 9.37
C TYR A 16 -24.29 0.57 8.61
N GLY A 17 -23.53 1.28 7.78
CA GLY A 17 -22.26 0.78 7.26
C GLY A 17 -21.37 0.47 8.46
N ALA A 18 -21.30 -0.80 8.84
CA ALA A 18 -20.30 -1.31 9.74
C ALA A 18 -18.96 -1.34 8.98
N TYR A 19 -18.35 -0.16 8.83
CA TYR A 19 -16.91 -0.06 8.65
C TYR A 19 -16.29 -0.01 10.04
N ALA A 20 -16.27 -1.17 10.71
CA ALA A 20 -15.31 -1.40 11.78
C ALA A 20 -14.09 -1.99 11.06
N ASN A 21 -13.23 -1.14 10.51
CA ASN A 21 -11.97 -0.78 11.15
C ASN A 21 -11.24 -2.07 11.53
N ASP A 22 -10.74 -2.76 10.50
CA ASP A 22 -9.73 -3.78 10.69
C ASP A 22 -8.67 -3.16 11.60
N GLU A 23 -8.49 -3.82 12.74
CA GLU A 23 -7.43 -3.54 13.69
C GLU A 23 -6.15 -3.37 12.87
N VAL A 24 -5.64 -2.13 12.79
CA VAL A 24 -4.32 -1.88 12.24
C VAL A 24 -3.40 -2.70 13.13
N SER A 25 -3.00 -3.87 12.63
CA SER A 25 -1.94 -4.70 13.19
C SER A 25 -0.88 -3.75 13.76
N GLN A 26 -0.50 -3.93 15.02
CA GLN A 26 0.49 -3.09 15.70
C GLN A 26 1.91 -3.27 15.10
N GLU A 27 2.02 -3.49 13.81
CA GLU A 27 3.29 -3.46 13.11
C GLU A 27 3.75 -2.02 12.95
N TYR A 28 4.97 -1.78 13.40
CA TYR A 28 5.58 -0.47 13.30
C TYR A 28 6.04 -0.26 11.86
N LEU A 29 5.74 0.90 11.29
CA LEU A 29 6.22 1.29 9.95
C LEU A 29 7.72 0.98 9.75
N GLY A 30 8.53 1.19 10.78
CA GLY A 30 9.96 0.89 10.73
C GLY A 30 10.29 -0.56 10.39
N GLU A 31 9.56 -1.52 10.96
CA GLU A 31 9.75 -2.96 10.69
C GLU A 31 9.36 -3.28 9.25
N VAL A 32 8.22 -2.76 8.79
CA VAL A 32 7.76 -2.93 7.40
C VAL A 32 8.76 -2.36 6.40
N LEU A 33 9.40 -1.22 6.70
CA LEU A 33 10.45 -0.64 5.84
C LEU A 33 11.71 -1.52 5.80
N VAL A 34 12.11 -2.09 6.94
CA VAL A 34 13.27 -3.01 7.00
C VAL A 34 12.99 -4.28 6.21
N GLU A 35 11.87 -4.94 6.45
CA GLU A 35 11.47 -6.15 5.72
C GLU A 35 11.34 -5.90 4.22
N SER A 36 10.71 -4.77 3.84
CA SER A 36 10.58 -4.37 2.44
C SER A 36 11.94 -4.20 1.77
N ARG A 37 12.91 -3.65 2.50
CA ARG A 37 14.28 -3.49 2.00
C ARG A 37 14.99 -4.82 1.89
N GLU A 38 14.92 -5.66 2.92
CA GLU A 38 15.56 -6.96 2.90
C GLU A 38 15.08 -7.79 1.72
N GLY A 39 13.76 -7.89 1.52
CA GLY A 39 13.19 -8.59 0.37
C GLY A 39 13.50 -7.95 -0.98
N LEU A 40 13.61 -6.61 -1.06
CA LEU A 40 14.03 -5.92 -2.28
C LEU A 40 15.46 -6.30 -2.70
N TYR A 41 16.35 -6.52 -1.74
CA TYR A 41 17.76 -6.79 -1.99
C TYR A 41 18.12 -8.29 -2.00
N GLN A 42 17.14 -9.19 -1.82
CA GLN A 42 17.29 -10.62 -2.11
C GLN A 42 17.51 -10.88 -3.62
N ASP A 43 18.01 -12.07 -3.94
CA ASP A 43 18.24 -12.52 -5.32
C ASP A 43 17.65 -13.94 -5.51
N PRO A 44 16.48 -14.09 -6.15
CA PRO A 44 15.68 -13.01 -6.75
C PRO A 44 15.00 -12.12 -5.70
N PRO A 45 14.61 -10.88 -6.05
CA PRO A 45 13.76 -10.07 -5.19
C PRO A 45 12.40 -10.76 -4.97
N GLU A 46 12.07 -11.09 -3.72
CA GLU A 46 10.82 -11.75 -3.35
C GLU A 46 10.30 -11.11 -2.05
N GLN A 47 9.24 -10.32 -2.17
CA GLN A 47 8.59 -9.66 -1.05
C GLN A 47 7.16 -9.30 -1.40
N ASP A 48 6.24 -9.55 -0.45
CA ASP A 48 4.91 -8.95 -0.50
C ASP A 48 4.96 -7.51 0.06
N TYR A 49 4.67 -6.55 -0.81
CA TYR A 49 4.65 -5.12 -0.47
C TYR A 49 3.27 -4.59 -0.10
N ALA A 50 2.24 -5.44 0.04
CA ALA A 50 0.88 -5.00 0.38
C ALA A 50 0.85 -4.14 1.64
N ARG A 51 1.62 -4.52 2.68
CA ARG A 51 1.73 -3.75 3.92
C ARG A 51 2.40 -2.40 3.73
N LEU A 52 3.50 -2.35 2.97
CA LEU A 52 4.19 -1.10 2.64
C LEU A 52 3.26 -0.14 1.88
N VAL A 53 2.47 -0.67 0.94
CA VAL A 53 1.48 0.09 0.19
C VAL A 53 0.38 0.63 1.12
N ALA A 54 -0.15 -0.19 2.03
CA ALA A 54 -1.15 0.27 2.99
C ALA A 54 -0.63 1.45 3.83
N PHE A 55 0.61 1.39 4.32
CA PHE A 55 1.26 2.52 5.00
C PHE A 55 1.48 3.74 4.08
N GLY A 56 1.75 3.51 2.79
CA GLY A 56 1.92 4.58 1.80
C GLY A 56 0.64 5.36 1.49
N LEU A 57 -0.52 4.69 1.62
CA LEU A 57 -1.85 5.28 1.44
C LEU A 57 -2.40 5.92 2.71
N ASP A 58 -1.91 5.51 3.90
CA ASP A 58 -2.27 6.15 5.16
C ASP A 58 -1.66 7.54 5.27
N THR A 59 -2.48 8.57 5.44
CA THR A 59 -2.04 9.98 5.51
C THR A 59 -1.04 10.27 6.63
N ARG A 60 -1.03 9.47 7.70
CA ARG A 60 -0.09 9.61 8.83
C ARG A 60 1.32 9.17 8.46
N TYR A 61 1.43 8.20 7.55
CA TYR A 61 2.68 7.50 7.23
C TYR A 61 3.14 7.70 5.78
N SER A 62 2.26 8.22 4.92
CA SER A 62 2.46 8.38 3.47
C SER A 62 3.74 9.13 3.13
N VAL A 63 4.04 10.22 3.85
CA VAL A 63 5.26 11.01 3.65
C VAL A 63 6.51 10.15 3.86
N PHE A 64 6.53 9.34 4.92
CA PHE A 64 7.68 8.49 5.24
C PHE A 64 7.89 7.40 4.18
N VAL A 65 6.82 6.72 3.76
CA VAL A 65 6.91 5.68 2.72
C VAL A 65 7.34 6.29 1.38
N ARG A 66 6.78 7.44 0.99
CA ARG A 66 7.16 8.13 -0.25
C ARG A 66 8.61 8.61 -0.22
N SER A 67 9.07 9.16 0.90
CA SER A 67 10.48 9.54 1.08
C SER A 67 11.41 8.34 1.00
N TRP A 68 11.05 7.21 1.61
CA TRP A 68 11.82 5.98 1.53
C TRP A 68 11.91 5.46 0.09
N LEU A 69 10.77 5.35 -0.61
CA LEU A 69 10.73 4.92 -2.02
C LEU A 69 11.56 5.84 -2.93
N TYR A 70 11.50 7.15 -2.70
CA TYR A 70 12.31 8.11 -3.44
C TYR A 70 13.81 7.86 -3.23
N PHE A 71 14.23 7.68 -1.98
CA PHE A 71 15.63 7.45 -1.63
C PHE A 71 16.16 6.13 -2.21
N GLU A 72 15.44 5.04 -2.04
CA GLU A 72 15.83 3.73 -2.60
C GLU A 72 15.92 3.78 -4.13
N LEU A 73 14.98 4.46 -4.79
CA LEU A 73 15.00 4.61 -6.24
C LEU A 73 16.22 5.42 -6.70
N GLN A 74 16.60 6.48 -5.98
CA GLN A 74 17.82 7.24 -6.27
C GLN A 74 19.07 6.36 -6.12
N MET A 75 19.18 5.58 -5.03
CA MET A 75 20.32 4.69 -4.81
C MET A 75 20.46 3.64 -5.92
N VAL A 76 19.35 2.98 -6.26
CA VAL A 76 19.33 1.97 -7.33
C VAL A 76 19.66 2.60 -8.69
N THR A 77 19.12 3.79 -8.98
CA THR A 77 19.43 4.51 -10.23
C THR A 77 20.90 4.88 -10.31
N GLN A 78 21.50 5.32 -9.20
CA GLN A 78 22.94 5.58 -9.15
C GLN A 78 23.76 4.30 -9.38
N LYS A 79 23.35 3.18 -8.78
CA LYS A 79 24.01 1.87 -9.00
C LYS A 79 23.99 1.48 -10.47
N ILE A 80 22.83 1.58 -11.13
CA ILE A 80 22.69 1.30 -12.58
C ILE A 80 23.59 2.23 -13.40
N SER A 81 23.69 3.51 -13.04
CA SER A 81 24.59 4.44 -13.73
C SER A 81 26.06 4.04 -13.63
N LEU A 82 26.47 3.39 -12.54
CA LEU A 82 27.84 2.90 -12.34
C LEU A 82 28.04 1.49 -12.95
N GLN A 83 26.97 0.68 -13.02
CA GLN A 83 26.97 -0.70 -13.49
C GLN A 83 25.75 -0.93 -14.41
N PRO A 84 25.81 -0.49 -15.68
CA PRO A 84 24.65 -0.51 -16.58
C PRO A 84 24.11 -1.90 -16.90
N ASP A 85 24.94 -2.93 -16.73
CA ASP A 85 24.60 -4.33 -17.03
C ASP A 85 24.09 -5.09 -15.80
N ASP A 86 23.90 -4.42 -14.64
CA ASP A 86 23.33 -5.04 -13.44
C ASP A 86 21.81 -5.23 -13.58
N GLU A 87 21.42 -6.39 -14.12
CA GLU A 87 20.01 -6.77 -14.29
C GLU A 87 19.24 -6.86 -12.95
N ALA A 88 19.90 -7.24 -11.86
CA ALA A 88 19.26 -7.27 -10.54
C ALA A 88 18.93 -5.85 -10.06
N ALA A 89 19.81 -4.87 -10.31
CA ALA A 89 19.51 -3.47 -10.03
C ALA A 89 18.36 -2.95 -10.89
N LYS A 90 18.29 -3.32 -12.18
CA LYS A 90 17.15 -2.96 -13.06
C LYS A 90 15.83 -3.54 -12.56
N ALA A 91 15.82 -4.81 -12.14
CA ALA A 91 14.64 -5.44 -11.56
C ALA A 91 14.15 -4.70 -10.31
N ARG A 92 15.07 -4.35 -9.40
CA ARG A 92 14.76 -3.55 -8.20
C ARG A 92 14.20 -2.17 -8.55
N GLN A 93 14.78 -1.51 -9.55
CA GLN A 93 14.29 -0.21 -10.02
C GLN A 93 12.84 -0.29 -10.50
N GLN A 94 12.51 -1.35 -11.26
CA GLN A 94 11.16 -1.56 -11.75
C GLN A 94 10.15 -1.79 -10.61
N ILE A 95 10.52 -2.59 -9.60
CA ILE A 95 9.70 -2.82 -8.40
C ILE A 95 9.42 -1.48 -7.70
N LEU A 96 10.47 -0.71 -7.39
CA LEU A 96 10.36 0.58 -6.71
C LEU A 96 9.51 1.58 -7.49
N PHE A 97 9.66 1.62 -8.82
CA PHE A 97 8.85 2.47 -9.68
C PHE A 97 7.37 2.10 -9.63
N ASN A 98 7.06 0.80 -9.67
CA ASN A 98 5.69 0.30 -9.60
C ASN A 98 5.03 0.61 -8.25
N LEU A 99 5.75 0.39 -7.14
CA LEU A 99 5.27 0.70 -5.78
C LEU A 99 4.95 2.19 -5.63
N ARG A 100 5.88 3.05 -6.08
CA ARG A 100 5.66 4.49 -6.06
C ARG A 100 4.44 4.88 -6.90
N ARG A 101 4.31 4.32 -8.11
CA ARG A 101 3.16 4.59 -8.98
C ARG A 101 1.84 4.18 -8.31
N GLN A 102 1.82 3.03 -7.63
CA GLN A 102 0.64 2.54 -6.93
C GLN A 102 0.22 3.49 -5.79
N ILE A 103 1.17 4.03 -5.05
CA ILE A 103 0.90 4.97 -3.94
C ILE A 103 0.58 6.39 -4.46
N ASP A 104 1.16 6.82 -5.58
CA ASP A 104 0.96 8.17 -6.13
C ASP A 104 -0.37 8.32 -6.90
N LEU A 105 -0.99 7.22 -7.39
CA LEU A 105 -2.21 7.25 -8.22
C LEU A 105 -3.54 7.08 -7.46
N GLU A 106 -3.50 6.60 -6.22
CA GLU A 106 -4.66 6.51 -5.31
C GLU A 106 -4.79 7.77 -4.46
#